data_AF-X0TND7-F1
#
_entry.id   AF-X0TND7-F1
#
_cell.length_a   1.000
_cell.length_b   1.000
_cell.length_c   1.000
_cell.angle_alpha   90.00
_cell.angle_beta   90.00
_cell.angle_gamma   90.00
#
_symmetry.space_group_name_H-M   'P 1'
#
loop_
_entity.id
_entity.type
_entity.pdbx_description
1 polymer ?
#
loop_
_entity_poly.entity_id
_entity_poly.type
_entity_poly.pdbx_seq_one_letter_code
_entity_poly.pdbx_strand_id
1 'polypeptide(L)'
;RAVILAEGKKITPDHLAIRLQRTDEIQLREGAGLKEIGAHAQMQAEKATIVRVLKQVRGNKRKCAQILRIDYTTLFDKIKKYDIEKAMQEG
;
A
#
# COMPACT_ATOMS: atom_id res chain seq x y z
N ARG A 1 9.79 20.05 25.86
CA ARG A 1 10.78 19.43 26.78
C ARG A 1 11.46 18.32 26.00
N ALA A 2 12.79 18.34 25.94
CA ALA A 2 13.62 17.43 25.17
C ALA A 2 14.30 16.40 26.09
N VAL A 3 14.62 15.23 25.52
CA VAL A 3 15.57 14.20 25.99
C VAL A 3 15.07 13.46 27.25
N ILE A 4 14.93 12.13 27.28
CA ILE A 4 15.99 11.15 27.52
C ILE A 4 15.38 9.76 27.27
N LEU A 5 15.93 8.99 26.32
CA LEU A 5 16.36 7.58 26.49
C LEU A 5 16.80 7.05 25.11
N ALA A 6 18.00 7.40 24.68
CA ALA A 6 18.65 6.80 23.52
C ALA A 6 20.10 6.51 23.90
N GLU A 7 20.29 5.52 24.77
CA GLU A 7 21.59 4.89 24.94
C GLU A 7 21.77 3.88 23.81
N GLY A 8 22.40 4.32 22.72
CA GLY A 8 22.81 3.45 21.62
C GLY A 8 22.37 3.96 20.26
N LYS A 9 23.34 4.12 19.35
CA LYS A 9 23.22 4.64 17.97
C LYS A 9 22.42 3.74 16.99
N LYS A 10 21.38 3.03 17.45
CA LYS A 10 20.49 2.23 16.59
C LYS A 10 19.06 2.28 17.14
N ILE A 11 18.18 2.98 16.45
CA ILE A 11 16.73 2.86 16.68
C ILE A 11 16.32 1.55 16.00
N THR A 12 16.06 0.50 16.78
CA THR A 12 15.41 -0.72 16.29
C THR A 12 13.89 -0.51 16.28
N PRO A 13 13.14 -1.20 15.39
CA PRO A 13 11.69 -1.04 15.27
C PRO A 13 10.91 -1.32 16.57
N ASP A 14 11.51 -2.01 17.54
CA ASP A 14 10.97 -2.22 18.89
C ASP A 14 10.79 -0.93 19.71
N HIS A 15 11.56 0.13 19.40
CA HIS A 15 11.49 1.41 20.12
C HIS A 15 10.47 2.39 19.52
N LEU A 16 9.83 2.06 18.40
CA LEU A 16 8.69 2.81 17.89
C LEU A 16 7.42 2.33 18.61
N ALA A 17 7.14 2.90 19.79
CA ALA A 17 5.80 2.87 20.42
C ALA A 17 4.78 3.74 19.66
N ILE A 18 5.08 4.11 18.41
CA ILE A 18 4.06 4.50 17.44
C ILE A 18 3.54 3.18 16.92
N ARG A 19 2.27 2.91 17.17
CA ARG A 19 1.49 1.85 16.54
C ARG A 19 1.64 2.02 15.01
N LEU A 20 2.72 1.49 14.44
CA LEU A 20 2.80 1.15 13.03
C LEU A 20 1.69 0.12 12.92
N GLN A 21 0.51 0.55 12.50
CA GLN A 21 -0.48 -0.36 11.97
C GLN A 21 0.28 -1.10 10.87
N ARG A 22 0.81 -2.28 11.20
CA ARG A 22 1.19 -3.25 10.19
C ARG A 22 -0.13 -3.67 9.57
N THR A 23 -0.58 -2.87 8.61
CA THR A 23 -1.74 -3.18 7.75
C THR A 23 -1.43 -4.38 6.85
N ASP A 24 -0.24 -4.98 7.01
CA ASP A 24 0.35 -6.05 6.22
C ASP A 24 -0.01 -7.45 6.71
N GLU A 25 -0.79 -7.61 7.80
CA GLU A 25 -1.27 -8.94 8.19
C GLU A 25 -2.28 -9.43 7.15
N ILE A 26 -1.79 -10.31 6.28
CA ILE A 26 -2.59 -10.90 5.23
C ILE A 26 -3.62 -11.83 5.88
N GLN A 27 -4.86 -11.34 6.07
CA GLN A 27 -5.98 -12.12 6.60
C GLN A 27 -6.44 -13.13 5.53
N LEU A 28 -5.69 -14.20 5.33
CA LEU A 28 -6.12 -15.36 4.54
C LEU A 28 -6.78 -16.39 5.45
N ARG A 29 -7.71 -17.16 4.90
CA ARG A 29 -8.30 -18.32 5.57
C ARG A 29 -7.21 -19.34 5.90
N GLU A 30 -7.32 -19.99 7.06
CA GLU A 30 -6.46 -21.12 7.40
C GLU A 30 -6.56 -22.19 6.31
N GLY A 31 -5.42 -22.52 5.67
CA GLY A 31 -5.34 -23.44 4.54
C GLY A 31 -5.07 -22.80 3.16
N ALA A 32 -4.90 -21.48 3.06
CA ALA A 32 -4.51 -20.85 1.80
C ALA A 32 -3.12 -21.30 1.33
N GLY A 33 -3.01 -21.75 0.09
CA GLY A 33 -1.75 -22.18 -0.50
C GLY A 33 -0.82 -20.99 -0.80
N LEU A 34 0.50 -21.21 -0.82
CA LEU A 34 1.52 -20.18 -1.14
C LEU A 34 1.19 -19.32 -2.37
N LYS A 35 0.54 -19.92 -3.38
CA LYS A 35 0.09 -19.23 -4.60
C LYS A 35 -0.98 -18.16 -4.32
N GLU A 36 -1.93 -18.46 -3.44
CA GLU A 36 -3.00 -17.53 -3.06
C GLU A 36 -2.47 -16.42 -2.17
N ILE A 37 -1.54 -16.75 -1.26
CA ILE A 37 -0.83 -15.78 -0.43
C ILE A 37 -0.08 -14.78 -1.33
N GLY A 38 0.69 -15.27 -2.30
CA GLY A 38 1.43 -14.44 -3.24
C GLY A 38 0.52 -13.54 -4.08
N ALA A 39 -0.58 -14.10 -4.59
CA ALA A 39 -1.56 -13.33 -5.37
C ALA A 39 -2.22 -12.20 -4.54
N HIS A 40 -2.55 -12.48 -3.28
CA HIS A 40 -3.11 -11.47 -2.39
C HIS A 40 -2.09 -10.39 -2.02
N ALA A 41 -0.85 -10.78 -1.69
CA ALA A 41 0.23 -9.84 -1.41
C ALA A 41 0.50 -8.91 -2.60
N GLN A 42 0.56 -9.48 -3.82
CA GLN A 42 0.71 -8.70 -5.04
C GLN A 42 -0.46 -7.72 -5.23
N MET A 43 -1.69 -8.18 -5.04
CA MET A 43 -2.88 -7.32 -5.14
C MET A 43 -2.81 -6.12 -4.19
N GLN A 44 -2.45 -6.35 -2.92
CA GLN A 44 -2.34 -5.27 -1.94
C GLN A 44 -1.22 -4.27 -2.30
N ALA A 45 -0.06 -4.77 -2.71
CA ALA A 45 1.06 -3.93 -3.13
C ALA A 45 0.71 -3.08 -4.36
N GLU A 46 0.05 -3.66 -5.36
CA GLU A 46 -0.45 -2.95 -6.54
C GLU A 46 -1.47 -1.88 -6.15
N LYS A 47 -2.48 -2.23 -5.33
CA LYS A 47 -3.51 -1.29 -4.86
C LYS A 47 -2.89 -0.09 -4.16
N ALA A 48 -2.02 -0.33 -3.17
CA ALA A 48 -1.36 0.74 -2.41
C ALA A 48 -0.53 1.66 -3.33
N THR A 49 0.17 1.09 -4.30
CA THR A 49 0.98 1.85 -5.26
C THR A 49 0.12 2.73 -6.16
N ILE A 50 -0.97 2.18 -6.71
CA ILE A 50 -1.89 2.94 -7.58
C ILE A 50 -2.55 4.09 -6.81
N VAL A 51 -3.03 3.84 -5.58
CA VAL A 51 -3.60 4.89 -4.72
C VAL A 51 -2.58 6.01 -4.49
N ARG A 52 -1.35 5.66 -4.10
CA ARG A 52 -0.28 6.63 -3.83
C ARG A 52 -0.02 7.52 -5.04
N VAL A 53 0.15 6.92 -6.22
CA VAL A 53 0.45 7.68 -7.45
C VAL A 53 -0.76 8.52 -7.87
N LEU A 54 -1.99 8.00 -7.78
CA LEU A 54 -3.21 8.76 -8.06
C LEU A 54 -3.33 10.00 -7.17
N LYS A 55 -2.99 9.90 -5.88
CA LYS A 55 -2.94 11.06 -4.96
C LYS A 55 -1.88 12.07 -5.41
N GLN A 56 -0.68 11.62 -5.77
CA GLN A 56 0.40 12.49 -6.26
C GLN A 56 0.03 13.25 -7.54
N VAL A 57 -0.70 12.61 -8.45
CA VAL A 57 -1.14 13.24 -9.71
C VAL A 57 -2.54 13.86 -9.64
N ARG A 58 -3.09 14.04 -8.43
CA ARG A 58 -4.43 14.63 -8.19
C ARG A 58 -5.54 14.00 -9.03
N GLY A 59 -5.54 12.67 -9.12
CA GLY A 59 -6.57 11.91 -9.85
C GLY A 59 -6.38 11.85 -11.37
N ASN A 60 -5.30 12.40 -11.92
CA ASN A 60 -5.00 12.26 -13.35
C ASN A 60 -4.61 10.82 -13.72
N LYS A 61 -5.61 10.03 -14.15
CA LYS A 61 -5.47 8.62 -14.50
C LYS A 61 -4.46 8.39 -15.64
N ARG A 62 -4.41 9.26 -16.66
CA ARG A 62 -3.43 9.15 -17.77
C ARG A 62 -1.99 9.33 -17.27
N LYS A 63 -1.75 10.35 -16.44
CA LYS A 63 -0.42 10.59 -15.86
C LYS A 63 -0.02 9.48 -14.89
N CYS A 64 -0.98 8.93 -14.15
CA CYS A 64 -0.76 7.76 -13.29
C CYS A 64 -0.27 6.55 -14.11
N ALA A 65 -0.96 6.22 -15.22
CA ALA A 65 -0.59 5.12 -16.10
C ALA A 65 0.84 5.30 -16.67
N GLN A 66 1.18 6.53 -17.08
CA GLN A 66 2.54 6.87 -17.55
C GLN A 66 3.61 6.68 -16.47
N ILE A 67 3.36 7.13 -15.24
CA ILE A 67 4.31 6.98 -14.11
C ILE A 67 4.49 5.50 -13.76
N LEU A 68 3.40 4.73 -13.74
CA LEU A 68 3.41 3.30 -13.46
C LEU A 68 3.88 2.44 -14.64
N ARG A 69 4.11 3.05 -15.81
CA ARG A 69 4.53 2.39 -17.06
C ARG A 69 3.61 1.23 -17.45
N ILE A 70 2.31 1.45 -17.32
CA ILE A 70 1.26 0.52 -17.74
C ILE A 70 0.30 1.22 -18.70
N ASP A 71 -0.41 0.42 -19.50
CA ASP A 71 -1.46 0.95 -20.35
C ASP A 71 -2.62 1.52 -19.54
N TYR A 72 -3.30 2.51 -20.13
CA TYR A 72 -4.45 3.16 -19.51
C TYR A 72 -5.58 2.16 -19.21
N THR A 73 -5.82 1.20 -20.11
CA THR A 73 -6.82 0.13 -19.94
C THR A 73 -6.47 -0.76 -18.75
N THR A 74 -5.21 -1.18 -18.63
CA THR A 74 -4.74 -1.96 -17.48
C THR A 74 -4.90 -1.21 -16.16
N LEU A 75 -4.56 0.09 -16.12
CA LEU A 75 -4.78 0.91 -14.93
C LEU A 75 -6.27 0.96 -14.58
N PHE A 76 -7.12 1.18 -15.58
CA PHE A 76 -8.57 1.27 -15.40
C PHE A 76 -9.16 -0.03 -14.86
N ASP A 77 -8.75 -1.17 -15.40
CA ASP A 77 -9.18 -2.48 -14.92
C ASP A 77 -8.72 -2.73 -13.47
N LYS A 78 -7.47 -2.37 -13.12
CA LYS A 78 -6.96 -2.48 -11.74
C LYS A 78 -7.70 -1.55 -10.77
N ILE A 79 -8.04 -0.33 -11.19
CA ILE A 79 -8.82 0.62 -10.36
C ILE A 79 -10.18 0.03 -10.01
N LYS A 80 -10.87 -0.55 -11.01
CA LYS A 80 -12.17 -1.23 -10.80
C LYS A 80 -12.02 -2.48 -9.94
N LYS A 81 -11.07 -3.35 -10.29
CA LYS A 81 -10.84 -4.64 -9.61
C LYS A 81 -10.52 -4.48 -8.13
N TYR A 82 -9.78 -3.43 -7.76
CA TYR A 82 -9.34 -3.20 -6.39
C TYR A 82 -10.19 -2.17 -5.63
N ASP A 83 -11.30 -1.72 -6.23
CA ASP A 83 -12.23 -0.74 -5.67
C ASP A 83 -11.51 0.53 -5.18
N ILE A 84 -10.54 0.99 -5.97
CA ILE A 84 -9.63 2.09 -5.61
C ILE A 84 -10.38 3.42 -5.46
N GLU A 85 -11.51 3.56 -6.15
CA GLU A 85 -12.32 4.77 -6.12
C GLU A 85 -12.85 5.07 -4.71
N LYS A 86 -13.24 4.04 -3.94
CA LYS A 86 -13.64 4.22 -2.53
C LYS A 86 -12.47 4.65 -1.65
N ALA A 87 -11.31 4.00 -1.82
CA ALA A 87 -10.09 4.32 -1.06
C ALA A 87 -9.54 5.74 -1.34
N MET A 88 -9.94 6.36 -2.46
CA MET A 88 -9.62 7.75 -2.78
C MET A 88 -10.60 8.77 -2.19
N GLN A 89 -11.81 8.35 -1.78
CA GLN A 89 -12.84 9.20 -1.18
C GLN A 89 -12.72 9.30 0.35
N GLU A 90 -12.06 8.33 1.00
CA GLU A 90 -11.90 8.25 2.46
C GLU A 90 -10.71 9.05 3.01
N GLY A 91 -10.20 10.05 2.27
CA GLY A 91 -8.95 10.76 2.61
C GLY A 91 -9.07 12.28 2.57
#